data_AF-A0A522E8T6-F1
#
_entry.id   AF-A0A522E8T6-F1
#
_cell.length_a   1.000
_cell.length_b   1.000
_cell.length_c   1.000
_cell.angle_alpha   90.00
_cell.angle_beta   90.00
_cell.angle_gamma   90.00
#
_symmetry.space_group_name_H-M   'P 1'
#
loop_
_entity.id
_entity.type
_entity.pdbx_description
1 polymer ?
#
loop_
_entity_poly.entity_id
_entity_poly.type
_entity_poly.pdbx_seq_one_letter_code
_entity_poly.pdbx_strand_id
1 'polypeptide(L)' 'MAKQISPFINMLRDAVGGAIAGLIAGLILGVAIKYITLIVLPSEFQGGPAIFAPFCGMGLGALVGAVLGGIVGLKRQ' A
#
# COMPACT_ATOMS: atom_id res chain seq x y z
N MET A 1 20.69 -10.66 28.31
CA MET A 1 20.57 -11.51 27.11
C MET A 1 19.85 -10.73 26.03
N ALA A 2 20.59 -10.13 25.08
CA ALA A 2 19.98 -9.57 23.89
C ALA A 2 19.40 -10.73 23.08
N LYS A 3 18.07 -10.85 23.06
CA LYS A 3 17.36 -11.82 22.23
C LYS A 3 17.71 -11.45 20.79
N GLN A 4 18.65 -12.20 20.19
CA GLN A 4 18.99 -12.07 18.77
C GLN A 4 17.71 -12.33 17.99
N ILE A 5 16.98 -11.26 17.67
CA ILE A 5 15.83 -11.32 16.79
C ILE A 5 16.38 -11.83 15.46
N SER A 6 15.86 -12.97 15.01
CA SER A 6 16.44 -13.64 13.84
C SER A 6 16.43 -12.69 12.62
N PRO A 7 17.42 -12.79 11.73
CA PRO A 7 17.47 -12.01 10.50
C PRO A 7 16.14 -12.01 9.73
N PHE A 8 15.46 -13.15 9.74
CA PHE A 8 14.14 -13.32 9.16
C PHE A 8 13.04 -12.45 9.81
N ILE A 9 13.04 -12.33 11.15
CA ILE A 9 12.03 -11.52 11.87
C ILE A 9 12.22 -10.03 11.59
N ASN A 10 13.45 -9.55 11.48
CA ASN A 10 13.71 -8.15 11.12
C ASN A 10 13.25 -7.83 9.70
N MET A 11 13.51 -8.72 8.74
CA MET A 11 12.99 -8.61 7.38
C MET A 11 11.46 -8.62 7.34
N LEU A 12 10.83 -9.54 8.08
CA LEU A 12 9.37 -9.60 8.19
C LEU A 12 8.79 -8.32 8.79
N ARG A 13 9.42 -7.77 9.82
CA ARG A 13 8.95 -6.53 10.46
C ARG A 13 8.97 -5.36 9.49
N ASP A 14 10.05 -5.21 8.72
CA ASP A 14 10.19 -4.13 7.75
C ASP A 14 9.25 -4.35 6.54
N ALA A 15 9.03 -5.60 6.12
CA ALA A 15 8.02 -5.94 5.10
C ALA A 15 6.59 -5.65 5.57
N VAL A 16 6.22 -6.02 6.79
CA VAL A 16 4.89 -5.71 7.36
C VAL A 16 4.71 -4.20 7.55
N GLY A 17 5.75 -3.51 8.03
CA GLY A 17 5.74 -2.05 8.14
C GLY A 17 5.57 -1.38 6.77
N GLY A 18 6.29 -1.86 5.77
CA GLY A 18 6.15 -1.43 4.38
C GLY A 18 4.76 -1.71 3.82
N ALA A 19 4.17 -2.88 4.10
CA ALA A 19 2.82 -3.24 3.68
C ALA A 19 1.76 -2.29 4.27
N ILE A 20 1.86 -1.96 5.56
CA ILE A 20 0.95 -1.01 6.22
C ILE A 20 1.10 0.38 5.63
N ALA A 21 2.34 0.86 5.47
CA ALA A 21 2.61 2.15 4.86
C ALA A 21 2.07 2.23 3.41
N GLY A 22 2.29 1.16 2.64
CA GLY A 22 1.79 1.00 1.29
C GLY A 22 0.27 0.93 1.21
N LEU A 23 -0.39 0.27 2.17
CA LEU A 23 -1.85 0.20 2.27
C LEU A 23 -2.46 1.59 2.51
N ILE A 24 -1.88 2.37 3.43
CA ILE A 24 -2.32 3.74 3.72
C ILE A 24 -2.09 4.64 2.50
N ALA A 25 -0.89 4.60 1.91
CA ALA A 25 -0.58 5.38 0.72
C ALA A 25 -1.50 5.03 -0.46
N GLY A 26 -1.72 3.73 -0.68
CA GLY A 26 -2.61 3.19 -1.70
C GLY A 26 -4.07 3.61 -1.50
N LEU A 27 -4.55 3.62 -0.25
CA LEU A 27 -5.88 4.13 0.10
C LEU A 27 -6.01 5.61 -0.25
N ILE A 28 -5.06 6.44 0.21
CA ILE A 28 -5.07 7.89 -0.05
C ILE A 28 -5.10 8.16 -1.55
N LEU A 29 -4.26 7.45 -2.32
CA LEU A 29 -4.14 7.62 -3.76
C LEU A 29 -5.40 7.15 -4.50
N GLY A 30 -5.97 6.01 -4.11
CA GLY A 30 -7.23 5.52 -4.70
C GLY A 30 -8.44 6.39 -4.34
N VAL A 31 -8.49 6.97 -3.13
CA VAL A 31 -9.50 7.97 -2.74
C VAL A 31 -9.33 9.27 -3.54
N ALA A 32 -8.10 9.74 -3.74
CA ALA A 32 -7.83 10.91 -4.57
C ALA A 32 -8.31 10.69 -6.02
N ILE A 33 -8.03 9.52 -6.60
CA ILE A 33 -8.52 9.15 -7.94
C ILE A 33 -10.05 9.17 -7.99
N LYS A 34 -10.73 8.63 -6.98
CA LYS A 34 -12.20 8.67 -6.88
C LYS A 34 -12.73 10.11 -6.88
N TYR A 35 -12.14 11.02 -6.10
CA TYR A 35 -12.58 12.40 -6.07
C TYR A 35 -12.29 13.15 -7.38
N ILE A 36 -11.13 12.92 -7.99
CA ILE A 36 -10.78 13.51 -9.29
C ILE A 36 -11.76 13.01 -10.36
N THR A 37 -12.10 11.73 -10.38
CA THR A 37 -13.06 11.18 -11.34
C THR A 37 -14.47 11.75 -11.13
N LEU A 38 -14.90 12.01 -9.89
CA LEU A 38 -16.18 12.70 -9.64
C LEU A 38 -16.21 14.14 -10.15
N ILE A 39 -15.07 14.84 -10.17
CA ILE A 39 -14.98 16.23 -10.63
C ILE A 39 -14.85 16.31 -12.15
N VAL A 40 -14.11 15.38 -12.76
CA VAL A 40 -13.71 15.46 -14.17
C VAL A 40 -14.68 14.69 -15.09
N LEU A 41 -15.26 13.58 -14.63
CA LEU A 41 -16.13 12.75 -15.47
C LEU A 41 -17.61 13.17 -15.38
N PRO A 42 -18.35 13.09 -16.51
CA PRO A 42 -19.80 13.29 -16.52
C PRO A 42 -20.51 12.32 -15.55
N SER A 43 -21.67 12.75 -15.03
CA SER A 43 -22.49 11.98 -14.08
C SER A 43 -22.88 10.58 -14.56
N GLU A 44 -22.94 10.38 -15.87
CA GLU A 44 -23.22 9.10 -16.53
C GLU A 44 -22.14 8.02 -16.26
N PHE A 45 -20.90 8.44 -15.95
CA PHE A 45 -19.78 7.54 -15.65
C PHE A 45 -19.53 7.37 -14.14
N GLN A 46 -20.30 8.06 -13.28
CA GLN A 46 -20.10 8.03 -11.82
C GLN A 46 -20.49 6.69 -11.17
N GLY A 47 -21.25 5.83 -11.86
CA GLY A 47 -21.50 4.44 -11.44
C GLY A 47 -20.43 3.43 -11.85
N GLY A 48 -19.35 3.88 -12.50
CA GLY A 48 -18.30 3.03 -13.04
C GLY A 48 -17.32 2.47 -12.01
N PRO A 49 -16.25 1.77 -12.46
CA PRO A 49 -15.26 1.08 -11.63
C PRO A 49 -14.52 1.94 -10.59
N ALA A 50 -14.69 3.26 -10.63
CA ALA A 50 -14.07 4.23 -9.72
C ALA A 50 -14.38 3.96 -8.24
N ILE A 51 -15.49 3.29 -7.92
CA ILE A 51 -15.82 2.86 -6.55
C ILE A 51 -14.79 1.84 -6.02
N PHE A 52 -14.18 1.04 -6.90
CA PHE A 52 -13.18 0.04 -6.55
C PHE A 52 -11.75 0.60 -6.51
N ALA A 53 -11.53 1.81 -7.05
CA ALA A 53 -10.19 2.41 -7.11
C ALA A 53 -9.49 2.53 -5.74
N PRO A 54 -10.17 2.88 -4.62
CA PRO A 54 -9.59 2.84 -3.27
C PRO A 54 -9.10 1.45 -2.86
N PHE A 55 -9.89 0.41 -3.13
CA PHE A 55 -9.56 -0.97 -2.76
C PHE A 55 -8.42 -1.54 -3.61
N CYS A 56 -8.43 -1.27 -4.91
CA CYS A 56 -7.31 -1.61 -5.80
C CYS A 56 -6.03 -0.87 -5.40
N GLY A 57 -6.15 0.42 -5.07
CA GLY A 57 -5.05 1.23 -4.56
C GLY A 57 -4.45 0.66 -3.28
N MET A 58 -5.29 0.28 -2.30
CA MET A 58 -4.86 -0.39 -1.07
C MET A 58 -4.14 -1.72 -1.34
N GLY A 59 -4.70 -2.59 -2.18
CA GLY A 59 -4.13 -3.90 -2.46
C GLY A 59 -2.76 -3.79 -3.15
N LEU A 60 -2.66 -2.97 -4.19
CA LEU A 60 -1.41 -2.71 -4.90
C LEU A 60 -0.40 -1.98 -4.01
N GLY A 61 -0.85 -0.99 -3.25
CA GLY A 61 -0.02 -0.25 -2.32
C GLY A 61 0.58 -1.15 -1.26
N ALA A 62 -0.24 -2.02 -0.64
CA ALA A 62 0.22 -2.99 0.36
C ALA A 62 1.24 -3.97 -0.24
N LEU A 63 1.01 -4.47 -1.45
CA LEU A 63 1.93 -5.36 -2.15
C LEU A 63 3.29 -4.67 -2.41
N VAL A 64 3.28 -3.50 -3.04
CA VAL A 64 4.50 -2.74 -3.36
C VAL A 64 5.23 -2.35 -2.07
N GLY A 65 4.49 -1.90 -1.07
CA GLY A 65 5.01 -1.56 0.25
C GLY A 65 5.68 -2.76 0.94
N ALA A 66 5.06 -3.94 0.88
CA ALA A 66 5.62 -5.17 1.44
C ALA A 66 6.92 -5.57 0.77
N VAL A 67 6.97 -5.50 -0.57
CA VAL A 67 8.15 -5.83 -1.37
C VAL A 67 9.29 -4.86 -1.05
N LEU A 68 9.03 -3.55 -1.09
CA LEU A 68 10.03 -2.53 -0.79
C LEU A 68 10.52 -2.62 0.67
N GLY A 69 9.61 -2.82 1.62
CA GLY A 69 9.94 -3.02 3.03
C GLY A 69 10.82 -4.26 3.26
N GLY A 70 10.51 -5.37 2.58
CA GLY A 70 11.33 -6.59 2.64
C GLY A 70 12.72 -6.40 2.06
N ILE A 71 12.85 -5.70 0.92
CA ILE A 71 14.15 -5.38 0.31
C ILE A 71 14.99 -4.48 1.22
N VAL A 72 14.38 -3.48 1.85
CA VAL A 72 15.06 -2.60 2.82
C VAL A 72 15.52 -3.39 4.05
N GLY A 73 14.68 -4.29 4.56
CA GLY A 73 15.01 -5.18 5.68
C GLY A 73 16.18 -6.12 5.36
N LEU A 74 16.30 -6.58 4.11
CA LEU A 74 17.44 -7.38 3.64
C LEU A 74 18.73 -6.56 3.51
N LYS A 75 18.66 -5.28 3.12
CA LYS A 75 19.83 -4.40 2.99
C LYS A 75 20.35 -3.85 4.31
N ARG A 76 19.55 -3.87 5.38
CA ARG A 76 19.93 -3.40 6.72
C ARG A 76 20.66 -4.45 7.56
N GLN A 77 20.86 -5.66 7.02
CA GLN A 77 21.64 -6.74 7.60
C GLN A 77 23.03 -6.79 6.97
#